data_AF-A0A2V7NNB8-F1
#
_entry.id   AF-A0A2V7NNB8-F1
#
_cell.length_a   1.000
_cell.length_b   1.000
_cell.length_c   1.000
_cell.angle_alpha   90.00
_cell.angle_beta   90.00
_cell.angle_gamma   90.00
#
_symmetry.space_group_name_H-M   'P 1'
#
loop_
_entity.id
_entity.type
_entity.pdbx_description
1 polymer ?
#
loop_
_entity_poly.entity_id
_entity_poly.type
_entity_poly.pdbx_seq_one_letter_code
_entity_poly.pdbx_strand_id
1 'polypeptide(L)'
;MTRSVRLGLAVGVVAVMLAVGGAITFRRFVRHAQSDPGLLYRDPATLAKVLQRARDAEAHGDRPSAIVGYRFIAAVGAGGDSTIARYVAAARAGLERLEEKR
;
A
#
# COMPACT_ATOMS: atom_id res chain seq x y z
N MET A 1 51.56 -8.15 -9.89
CA MET A 1 50.25 -7.51 -9.65
C MET A 1 50.33 -6.77 -8.31
N THR A 2 50.44 -5.45 -8.33
CA THR A 2 50.64 -4.62 -7.13
C THR A 2 49.40 -4.67 -6.22
N ARG A 3 49.60 -4.54 -4.92
CA ARG A 3 48.56 -4.66 -3.88
C ARG A 3 47.33 -3.77 -4.17
N SER A 4 47.56 -2.59 -4.74
CA SER A 4 46.54 -1.62 -5.14
C SER A 4 45.61 -2.13 -6.25
N VAL A 5 46.14 -2.89 -7.22
CA VAL A 5 45.35 -3.48 -8.32
C VAL A 5 44.43 -4.57 -7.78
N ARG A 6 44.90 -5.39 -6.83
CA ARG A 6 44.09 -6.42 -6.18
C ARG A 6 42.98 -5.81 -5.30
N LEU A 7 43.27 -4.72 -4.58
CA LEU A 7 42.27 -4.00 -3.79
C LEU A 7 41.20 -3.36 -4.68
N GLY A 8 41.60 -2.69 -5.77
CA GLY A 8 40.66 -2.09 -6.71
C GLY A 8 39.72 -3.13 -7.32
N LEU A 9 40.25 -4.32 -7.62
CA LEU A 9 39.47 -5.43 -8.18
C LEU A 9 38.48 -6.00 -7.16
N ALA A 10 38.89 -6.14 -5.89
CA ALA A 10 38.00 -6.58 -4.82
C ALA A 10 36.86 -5.58 -4.57
N VAL A 11 37.16 -4.28 -4.53
CA VAL A 11 36.15 -3.22 -4.37
C VAL A 11 35.19 -3.20 -5.57
N GLY A 12 35.71 -3.36 -6.78
CA GLY A 12 34.90 -3.44 -8.00
C GLY A 12 33.89 -4.59 -7.95
N VAL A 13 34.32 -5.79 -7.52
CA VAL A 13 33.44 -6.96 -7.38
C VAL A 13 32.35 -6.73 -6.33
N VAL A 14 32.69 -6.14 -5.19
CA VAL A 14 31.71 -5.81 -4.13
C VAL A 14 30.70 -4.76 -4.61
N ALA A 15 31.15 -3.73 -5.31
CA ALA A 15 30.26 -2.71 -5.88
C ALA A 15 29.29 -3.31 -6.91
N VAL A 16 29.76 -4.21 -7.76
CA VAL A 16 28.92 -4.92 -8.73
C VAL A 16 27.91 -5.82 -8.03
N MET A 17 28.32 -6.56 -7.00
CA MET A 17 27.43 -7.41 -6.20
C MET A 17 26.33 -6.59 -5.51
N LEU A 18 26.67 -5.44 -4.94
CA LEU A 18 25.70 -4.53 -4.32
C LEU A 18 24.73 -3.93 -5.34
N ALA A 19 25.23 -3.55 -6.53
CA ALA A 19 24.39 -3.02 -7.60
C ALA A 19 23.39 -4.07 -8.11
N VAL A 20 23.84 -5.31 -8.34
CA VAL A 20 23.00 -6.41 -8.80
C VAL A 20 21.99 -6.82 -7.71
N GLY A 21 22.42 -6.97 -6.46
CA GLY A 21 21.53 -7.31 -5.34
C GLY A 21 20.48 -6.21 -5.07
N GLY A 22 20.89 -4.94 -5.14
CA GLY A 22 20.00 -3.80 -5.03
C GLY A 22 18.97 -3.75 -6.17
N ALA A 23 19.41 -3.97 -7.41
CA ALA A 23 18.53 -3.99 -8.57
C ALA A 23 17.48 -5.11 -8.50
N ILE A 24 17.85 -6.31 -8.03
CA ILE A 24 16.93 -7.44 -7.87
C ILE A 24 15.90 -7.15 -6.77
N THR A 25 16.34 -6.64 -5.62
CA THR A 25 15.47 -6.29 -4.48
C THR A 25 14.49 -5.19 -4.87
N PHE A 26 14.98 -4.15 -5.56
CA PHE A 26 14.17 -3.06 -6.06
C PHE A 26 13.14 -3.54 -7.10
N ARG A 27 13.53 -4.41 -8.05
CA ARG A 27 12.58 -4.99 -9.02
C ARG A 27 11.49 -5.82 -8.34
N ARG A 28 11.85 -6.56 -7.29
CA ARG A 28 10.91 -7.36 -6.51
C ARG A 28 9.96 -6.46 -5.72
N PHE A 29 10.46 -5.39 -5.12
CA PHE A 29 9.65 -4.36 -4.47
C PHE A 29 8.70 -3.68 -5.45
N VAL A 30 9.17 -3.25 -6.62
CA VAL A 30 8.32 -2.62 -7.66
C VAL A 30 7.25 -3.58 -8.15
N ARG A 31 7.57 -4.86 -8.38
CA ARG A 31 6.56 -5.87 -8.75
C ARG A 31 5.55 -6.13 -7.64
N HIS A 32 6.00 -6.14 -6.38
CA HIS A 32 5.12 -6.33 -5.23
C HIS A 32 4.22 -5.11 -5.00
N ALA A 33 4.76 -3.90 -5.13
CA ALA A 33 4.03 -2.63 -5.05
C ALA A 33 3.06 -2.42 -6.23
N GLN A 34 3.40 -2.90 -7.43
CA GLN A 34 2.50 -2.91 -8.59
C GLN A 34 1.36 -3.94 -8.44
N SER A 35 1.64 -5.09 -7.81
CA SER A 35 0.65 -6.13 -7.56
C SER A 35 -0.23 -5.83 -6.35
N ASP A 36 0.24 -4.95 -5.46
CA ASP A 36 -0.46 -4.57 -4.23
C ASP A 36 -0.31 -3.05 -3.95
N PRO A 37 -1.04 -2.18 -4.67
CA PRO A 37 -1.00 -0.74 -4.47
C PRO A 37 -1.47 -0.30 -3.07
N GLY A 38 -2.09 -1.21 -2.31
CA GLY A 38 -2.49 -1.00 -0.92
C GLY A 38 -1.36 -1.16 0.10
N LEU A 39 -0.20 -1.71 -0.27
CA LEU A 39 0.85 -2.08 0.67
C LEU A 39 1.37 -0.89 1.52
N LEU A 40 1.39 0.31 0.94
CA LEU A 40 1.79 1.56 1.62
C LEU A 40 0.65 2.20 2.44
N TYR A 41 -0.60 1.77 2.24
CA TYR A 41 -1.81 2.37 2.84
C TYR A 41 -2.50 1.46 3.86
N ARG A 42 -1.95 0.28 4.16
CA ARG A 42 -2.45 -0.67 5.18
C ARG A 42 -2.13 -0.30 6.61
N ASP A 43 -1.55 0.87 6.84
CA ASP A 43 -1.42 1.40 8.18
C ASP A 43 -2.82 1.61 8.81
N PRO A 44 -3.10 1.00 9.99
CA PRO A 44 -4.41 1.10 10.63
C PRO A 44 -4.82 2.54 10.96
N ALA A 45 -3.86 3.43 11.25
CA ALA A 45 -4.16 4.83 11.53
C ALA A 45 -4.59 5.59 10.28
N THR A 46 -4.01 5.25 9.13
CA THR A 46 -4.41 5.78 7.82
C THR A 46 -5.80 5.31 7.44
N LEU A 47 -6.10 4.01 7.57
CA LEU A 47 -7.43 3.47 7.29
C LEU A 47 -8.50 4.05 8.23
N ALA A 48 -8.17 4.30 9.50
CA ALA A 48 -9.06 4.97 10.44
C ALA A 48 -9.43 6.39 9.98
N LYS A 49 -8.43 7.19 9.53
CA LYS A 49 -8.66 8.55 9.03
C LYS A 49 -9.52 8.57 7.77
N VAL A 50 -9.24 7.66 6.82
CA VAL A 50 -10.05 7.56 5.59
C VAL A 50 -11.48 7.13 5.91
N LEU A 51 -11.66 6.18 6.83
CA LEU A 51 -12.99 5.73 7.24
C LEU A 51 -13.77 6.85 7.93
N GLN A 52 -13.12 7.62 8.80
CA GLN A 52 -13.73 8.78 9.44
C GLN A 52 -14.16 9.82 8.40
N ARG A 53 -13.29 10.16 7.45
CA ARG A 53 -13.62 11.13 6.40
C ARG A 53 -14.78 10.67 5.50
N ALA A 54 -14.87 9.36 5.22
CA ALA A 54 -16.00 8.80 4.47
C ALA A 54 -17.32 8.91 5.25
N ARG A 55 -17.30 8.66 6.57
CA ARG A 55 -18.46 8.85 7.44
C ARG A 55 -18.87 10.31 7.55
N ASP A 56 -17.90 11.21 7.65
CA ASP A 56 -18.16 12.65 7.68
C ASP A 56 -18.80 13.08 6.36
N ALA A 57 -18.30 12.63 5.21
CA ALA A 57 -18.91 12.92 3.91
C ALA A 57 -20.35 12.37 3.82
N GLU A 58 -20.60 11.15 4.30
CA GLU A 58 -21.94 10.55 4.37
C GLU A 58 -22.89 11.39 5.25
N ALA A 59 -22.42 11.84 6.42
CA ALA A 59 -23.19 12.66 7.36
C ALA A 59 -23.52 14.05 6.80
N HIS A 60 -22.62 14.63 5.99
CA HIS A 60 -22.86 15.91 5.30
C HIS A 60 -23.68 15.75 4.00
N GLY A 61 -24.09 14.51 3.65
CA GLY A 61 -24.85 14.24 2.43
C GLY A 61 -24.01 14.19 1.14
N ASP A 62 -22.68 14.30 1.23
CA ASP A 62 -21.73 14.13 0.12
C ASP A 62 -21.51 12.64 -0.16
N ARG A 63 -22.53 12.04 -0.79
CA ARG A 63 -22.53 10.64 -1.23
C ARG A 63 -21.34 10.26 -2.12
N PRO A 64 -21.00 11.03 -3.18
CA PRO A 64 -19.88 10.69 -4.05
C PRO A 64 -18.57 10.51 -3.28
N SER A 65 -18.25 11.45 -2.39
CA SER A 65 -17.02 11.38 -1.58
C SER A 65 -17.04 10.22 -0.58
N ALA A 66 -18.19 9.91 0.02
CA ALA A 66 -18.34 8.75 0.91
C ALA A 66 -18.10 7.42 0.16
N ILE A 67 -18.69 7.27 -1.03
CA ILE A 67 -18.53 6.08 -1.89
C ILE A 67 -17.05 5.89 -2.27
N VAL A 68 -16.36 6.96 -2.66
CA VAL A 68 -14.92 6.90 -3.01
C VAL A 68 -14.10 6.44 -1.81
N GLY A 69 -14.35 7.00 -0.62
CA GLY A 69 -13.65 6.64 0.61
C GLY A 69 -13.86 5.17 1.02
N TYR A 70 -15.09 4.68 0.95
CA TYR A 70 -15.37 3.28 1.28
C TYR A 70 -14.82 2.30 0.23
N ARG A 71 -14.89 2.63 -1.07
CA ARG A 71 -14.30 1.82 -2.14
C ARG A 71 -12.78 1.72 -2.02
N PHE A 72 -12.12 2.81 -1.64
CA PHE A 72 -10.68 2.82 -1.40
C PHE A 72 -10.30 1.82 -0.30
N ILE A 73 -10.98 1.85 0.85
CA ILE A 73 -10.70 0.93 1.96
C ILE A 73 -10.97 -0.53 1.55
N ALA A 74 -12.05 -0.79 0.81
CA ALA A 74 -12.37 -2.13 0.32
C ALA A 74 -11.31 -2.67 -0.66
N ALA A 75 -10.78 -1.81 -1.53
CA ALA A 75 -9.72 -2.18 -2.49
C ALA A 75 -8.37 -2.42 -1.80
N VAL A 76 -7.96 -1.56 -0.86
CA VAL A 76 -6.73 -1.72 -0.07
C VAL A 76 -6.80 -2.97 0.82
N GLY A 77 -8.01 -3.29 1.29
CA GLY A 77 -8.36 -4.45 2.09
C GLY A 77 -8.15 -5.81 1.44
N ALA A 78 -8.26 -5.91 0.11
CA ALA A 78 -8.30 -7.18 -0.62
C ALA A 78 -7.01 -8.01 -0.54
N GLY A 79 -5.87 -7.41 -0.18
CA GLY A 79 -4.60 -8.11 0.03
C GLY A 79 -4.03 -7.97 1.45
N GLY A 80 -4.80 -7.44 2.41
CA GLY A 80 -4.27 -7.11 3.74
C GLY A 80 -4.49 -8.18 4.81
N ASP A 81 -3.75 -8.03 5.90
CA ASP A 81 -3.80 -8.93 7.05
C ASP A 81 -5.09 -8.71 7.88
N SER A 82 -5.40 -9.68 8.74
CA SER A 82 -6.49 -9.69 9.72
C SER A 82 -6.65 -8.39 10.53
N THR A 83 -5.56 -7.64 10.75
CA THR A 83 -5.55 -6.37 11.50
C THR A 83 -6.40 -5.27 10.85
N ILE A 84 -6.57 -5.30 9.52
CA ILE A 84 -7.35 -4.29 8.79
C ILE A 84 -8.79 -4.74 8.47
N ALA A 85 -9.13 -6.00 8.75
CA ALA A 85 -10.42 -6.60 8.40
C ALA A 85 -11.62 -5.79 8.95
N ARG A 86 -11.48 -5.22 10.15
CA ARG A 86 -12.52 -4.37 10.77
C ARG A 86 -12.84 -3.12 9.95
N TYR A 87 -11.84 -2.51 9.31
CA TYR A 87 -12.04 -1.30 8.49
C TYR A 87 -12.70 -1.66 7.16
N VAL A 88 -12.31 -2.79 6.58
CA VAL A 88 -12.90 -3.32 5.35
C VAL A 88 -14.38 -3.67 5.56
N ALA A 89 -14.70 -4.35 6.67
CA ALA A 89 -16.09 -4.66 7.04
C ALA A 89 -16.92 -3.38 7.22
N ALA A 90 -16.39 -2.38 7.92
CA ALA A 90 -17.07 -1.11 8.12
C ALA A 90 -17.29 -0.34 6.81
N ALA A 91 -16.32 -0.38 5.88
CA ALA A 91 -16.44 0.26 4.58
C ALA A 91 -17.45 -0.43 3.67
N ARG A 92 -17.51 -1.77 3.68
CA ARG A 92 -18.54 -2.53 2.94
C ARG A 92 -19.95 -2.22 3.45
N ALA A 93 -20.14 -2.22 4.76
CA ALA A 93 -21.42 -1.82 5.35
C ALA A 93 -21.81 -0.37 5.01
N GLY A 94 -20.82 0.52 4.87
CA GLY A 94 -21.03 1.89 4.37
C GLY A 94 -21.49 1.94 2.92
N LEU A 95 -20.90 1.13 2.05
CA LEU A 95 -21.32 1.01 0.64
C LEU A 95 -22.74 0.46 0.51
N GLU A 96 -23.07 -0.61 1.24
CA GLU A 96 -24.40 -1.23 1.20
C GLU A 96 -25.50 -0.22 1.57
N ARG A 97 -25.32 0.55 2.65
CA ARG A 97 -26.27 1.60 3.05
C ARG A 97 -26.45 2.69 1.99
N LEU A 98 -25.38 3.03 1.29
CA LEU A 98 -25.42 4.07 0.25
C LEU A 98 -26.06 3.56 -1.04
N GLU A 99 -25.90 2.28 -1.35
CA GLU A 99 -26.49 1.59 -2.50
C GLU A 99 -27.97 1.27 -2.30
N GLU A 100 -28.41 0.88 -1.10
CA GLU A 100 -29.83 0.66 -0.76
C GLU A 100 -30.67 1.94 -0.83
N LYS A 101 -30.06 3.08 -0.54
CA LYS A 101 -30.74 4.37 -0.45
C LYS A 101 -30.74 5.09 -1.82
N ARG A 102 -30.54 4.35 -2.93
CA ARG A 102 -30.61 4.80 -4.33
C ARG A 102 -32.04 4.73 -4.84
#